data_AF-Q87NX6-F1
#
_entry.id   AF-Q87NX6-F1
#
_cell.length_a   1.000
_cell.length_b   1.000
_cell.length_c   1.000
_cell.angle_alpha   90.00
_cell.angle_beta   90.00
_cell.angle_gamma   90.00
#
_symmetry.space_group_name_H-M   'P 1'
#
loop_
_entity.id
_entity.type
_entity.pdbx_description
1 polymer ?
#
loop_
_entity_poly.entity_id
_entity_poly.type
_entity_poly.pdbx_seq_one_letter_code
_entity_poly.pdbx_strand_id
1 'polypeptide(L)'
;MRNLYRLALMLTLFLLGFASAVAWMTLPQIKFSPRGMEWGWHWAHFEPFSNGIQKARTHDTKQLLLRRVYLDDAIVVFVSTTLDNKFEIDVVQEKTCKPNATTWASVSVNRQRMAHVPMVCDSVGQSYFYRYIGKHLDSLEFGVDESFITEDFAHWPIADIKVDQFKQQNAKFFEQRGEKVEHQWLRD
;
A
#
# COMPACT_ATOMS: atom_id res chain seq x y z
N MET A 1 -41.18 6.48 -26.73
CA MET A 1 -40.77 5.25 -26.01
C MET A 1 -39.60 4.50 -26.66
N ARG A 2 -39.63 4.17 -27.97
CA ARG A 2 -38.52 3.46 -28.65
C ARG A 2 -37.13 4.10 -28.50
N ASN A 3 -37.04 5.44 -28.56
CA ASN A 3 -35.76 6.15 -28.39
C ASN A 3 -35.26 6.12 -26.94
N LEU A 4 -36.16 6.12 -25.95
CA LEU A 4 -35.80 5.98 -24.54
C LEU A 4 -35.21 4.58 -24.25
N TYR A 5 -35.80 3.52 -24.81
CA TYR A 5 -35.25 2.16 -24.67
C TYR A 5 -33.87 2.01 -25.32
N ARG A 6 -33.64 2.62 -26.50
CA ARG A 6 -32.32 2.61 -27.14
C ARG A 6 -31.27 3.37 -26.33
N LEU A 7 -31.66 4.51 -25.74
CA LEU A 7 -30.78 5.33 -24.93
C LEU A 7 -30.46 4.63 -23.60
N ALA A 8 -31.45 4.02 -22.96
CA ALA A 8 -31.26 3.16 -21.79
C ALA A 8 -30.33 1.97 -22.10
N LEU A 9 -30.54 1.26 -23.22
CA LEU A 9 -29.68 0.16 -23.64
C LEU A 9 -28.23 0.61 -23.86
N MET A 10 -28.01 1.73 -24.55
CA MET A 10 -26.68 2.29 -24.76
C MET A 10 -26.01 2.68 -23.44
N LEU A 11 -26.75 3.29 -22.52
CA LEU A 11 -26.24 3.63 -21.19
C LEU A 11 -25.85 2.37 -20.41
N THR A 12 -26.67 1.33 -20.41
CA THR A 12 -26.36 0.08 -19.73
C THR A 12 -25.10 -0.58 -20.30
N LEU A 13 -24.96 -0.62 -21.63
CA LEU A 13 -23.76 -1.15 -22.28
C LEU A 13 -22.52 -0.32 -21.94
N PHE A 14 -22.65 1.01 -21.89
CA PHE A 14 -21.56 1.89 -21.48
C PHE A 14 -21.14 1.65 -20.03
N LEU A 15 -22.09 1.54 -19.10
CA LEU A 15 -21.81 1.26 -17.69
C LEU A 15 -21.15 -0.11 -17.49
N LEU A 16 -21.61 -1.14 -18.21
CA LEU A 16 -20.98 -2.47 -18.18
C LEU A 16 -19.56 -2.44 -18.73
N GLY A 17 -19.33 -1.74 -19.84
CA GLY A 17 -18.02 -1.56 -20.43
C GLY A 17 -17.07 -0.83 -19.47
N PHE A 18 -17.54 0.25 -18.85
CA PHE A 18 -16.78 1.02 -17.88
C PHE A 18 -16.43 0.19 -16.64
N ALA A 19 -17.40 -0.51 -16.05
CA ALA A 19 -17.15 -1.37 -14.89
C ALA A 19 -16.15 -2.50 -15.20
N SER A 20 -16.25 -3.08 -16.40
CA SER A 20 -15.30 -4.11 -16.86
C SER A 20 -13.89 -3.55 -17.02
N ALA A 21 -13.73 -2.35 -17.58
CA ALA A 21 -12.44 -1.68 -17.72
C ALA A 21 -11.83 -1.36 -16.34
N VAL A 22 -12.62 -0.85 -15.40
CA VAL A 22 -12.19 -0.61 -14.03
C VAL A 22 -11.75 -1.91 -13.36
N ALA A 23 -12.52 -3.00 -13.48
CA ALA A 23 -12.18 -4.30 -12.91
C ALA A 23 -10.87 -4.86 -13.52
N TRP A 24 -10.68 -4.70 -14.83
CA TRP A 24 -9.48 -5.14 -15.53
C TRP A 24 -8.21 -4.47 -14.99
N MET A 25 -8.27 -3.18 -14.69
CA MET A 25 -7.14 -2.42 -14.16
C MET A 25 -6.90 -2.66 -12.66
N THR A 26 -7.97 -2.85 -11.88
CA THR A 26 -7.89 -2.83 -10.41
C THR A 26 -7.70 -4.21 -9.78
N LEU A 27 -8.26 -5.27 -10.37
CA LEU A 27 -8.14 -6.62 -9.81
C LEU A 27 -6.71 -7.16 -9.76
N PRO A 28 -5.86 -6.96 -10.79
CA PRO A 28 -4.46 -7.39 -10.72
C PRO A 28 -3.70 -6.69 -9.60
N GLN A 29 -3.94 -5.39 -9.38
CA GLN A 29 -3.30 -4.63 -8.31
C GLN A 29 -3.68 -5.14 -6.91
N ILE A 30 -4.92 -5.60 -6.70
CA ILE A 30 -5.32 -6.21 -5.41
C ILE A 30 -4.61 -7.55 -5.21
N LYS A 31 -4.51 -8.37 -6.25
CA LYS A 31 -3.96 -9.73 -6.16
C LYS A 31 -2.44 -9.77 -6.13
N PHE A 32 -1.77 -8.68 -6.47
CA PHE A 32 -0.32 -8.59 -6.47
C PHE A 32 0.24 -8.52 -5.05
N SER A 33 1.31 -9.29 -4.77
CA SER A 33 1.99 -9.39 -3.46
C SER A 33 1.06 -9.28 -2.24
N PRO A 34 0.06 -10.18 -2.07
CA PRO A 34 -0.96 -10.03 -1.05
C PRO A 34 -0.41 -10.23 0.37
N ARG A 35 0.72 -10.94 0.51
CA ARG A 35 1.40 -11.23 1.79
C ARG A 35 0.46 -11.79 2.87
N GLY A 36 -0.50 -12.63 2.46
CA GLY A 36 -1.49 -13.23 3.36
C GLY A 36 -2.51 -12.25 3.94
N MET A 37 -2.62 -11.03 3.39
CA MET A 37 -3.58 -10.02 3.81
C MET A 37 -4.69 -9.83 2.78
N GLU A 38 -5.87 -9.47 3.26
CA GLU A 38 -7.02 -9.09 2.43
C GLU A 38 -6.95 -7.59 2.11
N TRP A 39 -6.50 -7.28 0.90
CA TRP A 39 -6.36 -5.90 0.45
C TRP A 39 -7.66 -5.35 -0.13
N GLY A 40 -8.05 -4.18 0.36
CA GLY A 40 -9.16 -3.39 -0.17
C GLY A 40 -8.68 -2.02 -0.62
N TRP A 41 -9.44 -1.38 -1.51
CA TRP A 41 -9.15 0.00 -1.90
C TRP A 41 -9.43 0.96 -0.76
N HIS A 42 -8.57 1.96 -0.60
CA HIS A 42 -8.90 3.12 0.20
C HIS A 42 -9.80 4.05 -0.64
N TRP A 43 -11.10 4.10 -0.36
CA TRP A 43 -12.07 4.78 -1.25
C TRP A 43 -11.75 6.25 -1.57
N ALA A 44 -11.22 7.02 -0.61
CA ALA A 44 -10.84 8.41 -0.85
C ALA A 44 -9.59 8.58 -1.74
N HIS A 45 -8.80 7.51 -1.89
CA HIS A 45 -7.55 7.46 -2.66
C HIS A 45 -7.62 6.35 -3.72
N PHE A 46 -8.83 6.05 -4.19
CA PHE A 46 -9.08 5.05 -5.22
C PHE A 46 -8.89 5.68 -6.59
N GLU A 47 -7.93 5.15 -7.34
CA GLU A 47 -7.61 5.63 -8.68
C GLU A 47 -7.68 4.44 -9.65
N PRO A 48 -8.83 4.20 -10.32
CA PRO A 48 -9.04 2.98 -11.11
C PRO A 48 -8.18 2.86 -12.37
N PHE A 49 -7.58 3.96 -12.82
CA PHE A 49 -6.75 4.04 -14.03
C PHE A 49 -5.31 4.46 -13.72
N SER A 50 -4.92 4.38 -12.45
CA SER A 50 -3.60 4.72 -11.91
C SER A 50 -3.29 3.77 -10.74
N ASN A 51 -2.24 4.05 -9.98
CA ASN A 51 -1.83 3.29 -8.81
C ASN A 51 -2.45 3.92 -7.56
N GLY A 52 -3.71 3.56 -7.28
CA GLY A 52 -4.41 4.02 -6.08
C GLY A 52 -3.82 3.45 -4.78
N ILE A 53 -4.28 3.97 -3.64
CA ILE A 53 -3.91 3.44 -2.33
C ILE A 53 -4.84 2.31 -1.92
N GLN A 54 -4.24 1.25 -1.43
CA GLN A 54 -4.92 0.11 -0.85
C GLN A 54 -4.63 0.05 0.64
N LYS A 55 -5.54 -0.56 1.39
CA LYS A 55 -5.41 -0.78 2.82
C LYS A 55 -5.72 -2.23 3.18
N ALA A 56 -5.04 -2.72 4.20
CA ALA A 56 -5.32 -4.00 4.82
C ALA A 56 -4.97 -3.91 6.31
N ARG A 57 -5.30 -4.98 7.04
CA ARG A 57 -4.84 -5.17 8.41
C ARG A 57 -3.98 -6.43 8.49
N THR A 58 -2.91 -6.39 9.27
CA THR A 58 -2.15 -7.60 9.59
C THR A 58 -3.04 -8.63 10.28
N HIS A 59 -2.75 -9.92 10.09
CA HIS A 59 -3.57 -10.99 10.68
C HIS A 59 -3.45 -11.04 12.21
N ASP A 60 -2.22 -10.87 12.72
CA ASP A 60 -1.82 -11.00 14.11
C ASP A 60 -2.15 -9.75 14.94
N THR A 61 -1.58 -8.61 14.55
CA THR A 61 -1.59 -7.37 15.33
C THR A 61 -2.74 -6.45 14.97
N LYS A 62 -3.48 -6.77 13.90
CA LYS A 62 -4.58 -5.95 13.33
C LYS A 62 -4.16 -4.52 12.97
N GLN A 63 -2.86 -4.28 12.86
CA GLN A 63 -2.29 -3.02 12.48
C GLN A 63 -2.78 -2.62 11.08
N LEU A 64 -3.19 -1.36 10.91
CA LEU A 64 -3.50 -0.82 9.59
C LEU A 64 -2.22 -0.65 8.76
N LEU A 65 -2.23 -1.17 7.54
CA LEU A 65 -1.20 -0.95 6.54
C LEU A 65 -1.82 -0.30 5.31
N LEU A 66 -1.04 0.58 4.70
CA LEU A 66 -1.30 1.12 3.38
C LEU A 66 -0.33 0.53 2.38
N ARG A 67 -0.74 0.39 1.13
CA ARG A 67 0.19 0.11 0.05
C ARG A 67 -0.20 0.77 -1.26
N ARG A 68 0.78 0.89 -2.15
CA ARG A 68 0.63 1.21 -3.57
C ARG A 68 1.39 0.17 -4.38
N VAL A 69 0.80 -0.26 -5.49
CA VAL A 69 1.35 -1.32 -6.36
C VAL A 69 1.69 -0.72 -7.72
N TYR A 70 2.91 -0.97 -8.19
CA TYR A 70 3.40 -0.65 -9.52
C TYR A 70 3.58 -1.96 -10.28
N LEU A 71 2.54 -2.38 -11.01
CA LEU A 71 2.52 -3.69 -11.68
C LEU A 71 3.60 -3.82 -12.75
N ASP A 72 3.80 -2.77 -13.55
CA ASP A 72 4.76 -2.77 -14.66
C ASP A 72 6.21 -2.92 -14.17
N ASP A 73 6.50 -2.37 -12.99
CA ASP A 73 7.81 -2.43 -12.34
C ASP A 73 7.97 -3.64 -11.39
N ALA A 74 6.89 -4.39 -11.16
CA ALA A 74 6.78 -5.39 -10.11
C ALA A 74 7.18 -4.88 -8.71
N ILE A 75 6.90 -3.60 -8.42
CA ILE A 75 7.24 -2.93 -7.15
C ILE A 75 5.98 -2.71 -6.31
N VAL A 76 6.10 -2.88 -4.99
CA VAL A 76 5.09 -2.49 -4.01
C VAL A 76 5.73 -1.63 -2.93
N VAL A 77 5.07 -0.52 -2.61
CA VAL A 77 5.42 0.32 -1.46
C VAL A 77 4.39 0.07 -0.38
N PHE A 78 4.82 -0.40 0.79
CA PHE A 78 4.00 -0.52 1.99
C PHE A 78 4.35 0.58 2.98
N VAL A 79 3.34 1.11 3.66
CA VAL A 79 3.49 2.08 4.73
C VAL A 79 2.74 1.59 5.96
N SER A 80 3.44 1.58 7.09
CA SER A 80 2.91 1.17 8.40
C SER A 80 3.58 1.99 9.51
N THR A 81 3.35 1.59 10.76
CA THR A 81 4.00 2.16 11.95
C THR A 81 4.84 1.13 12.69
N THR A 82 5.92 1.58 13.32
CA THR A 82 6.64 0.77 14.30
C THR A 82 5.98 0.84 15.68
N LEU A 83 6.43 0.00 16.60
CA LEU A 83 6.01 0.01 18.02
C LEU A 83 6.19 1.39 18.68
N ASP A 84 7.29 2.07 18.35
CA ASP A 84 7.64 3.38 18.88
C ASP A 84 7.02 4.55 18.08
N ASN A 85 5.96 4.27 17.32
CA ASN A 85 5.16 5.26 16.58
C ASN A 85 5.99 6.07 15.55
N LYS A 86 7.01 5.43 14.98
CA LYS A 86 7.67 5.90 13.75
C LYS A 86 6.94 5.29 12.57
N PHE A 87 7.05 5.93 11.42
CA PHE A 87 6.63 5.32 10.18
C PHE A 87 7.67 4.33 9.68
N GLU A 88 7.18 3.24 9.11
CA GLU A 88 7.96 2.23 8.40
C GLU A 88 7.51 2.23 6.94
N ILE A 89 8.47 2.34 6.02
CA ILE A 89 8.28 2.09 4.60
C ILE A 89 8.99 0.79 4.26
N ASP A 90 8.27 -0.13 3.64
CA ASP A 90 8.87 -1.28 2.96
C ASP A 90 8.67 -1.13 1.45
N VAL A 91 9.76 -1.09 0.70
CA VAL A 91 9.74 -1.18 -0.76
C VAL A 91 10.15 -2.58 -1.16
N VAL A 92 9.30 -3.23 -1.95
CA VAL A 92 9.41 -4.64 -2.29
C VAL A 92 9.42 -4.76 -3.81
N GLN A 93 10.44 -5.41 -4.35
CA GLN A 93 10.50 -5.80 -5.76
C GLN A 93 10.24 -7.31 -5.83
N GLU A 94 9.12 -7.71 -6.44
CA GLU A 94 8.79 -9.12 -6.67
C GLU A 94 9.62 -9.63 -7.85
N LYS A 95 10.65 -10.42 -7.54
CA LYS A 95 11.60 -10.94 -8.51
C LYS A 95 12.30 -12.16 -7.94
N THR A 96 12.21 -13.28 -8.64
CA THR A 96 12.90 -14.51 -8.25
C THR A 96 14.40 -14.24 -8.07
N CYS A 97 14.92 -14.60 -6.90
CA CYS A 97 16.28 -14.32 -6.50
C CYS A 97 16.87 -15.46 -5.68
N LYS A 98 18.20 -15.51 -5.58
CA LYS A 98 18.86 -16.45 -4.68
C LYS A 98 18.72 -15.93 -3.25
N PRO A 99 18.26 -16.74 -2.27
CA PRO A 99 18.11 -16.29 -0.89
C PRO A 99 19.36 -15.60 -0.35
N ASN A 100 19.18 -14.47 0.34
CA ASN A 100 20.24 -13.60 0.86
C ASN A 100 21.15 -12.95 -0.21
N ALA A 101 20.86 -13.10 -1.50
CA ALA A 101 21.52 -12.28 -2.51
C ALA A 101 21.12 -10.81 -2.33
N THR A 102 21.99 -9.92 -2.78
CA THR A 102 21.76 -8.48 -2.71
C THR A 102 21.66 -7.89 -4.10
N THR A 103 20.73 -6.96 -4.30
CA THR A 103 20.73 -6.03 -5.43
C THR A 103 20.90 -4.61 -4.92
N TRP A 104 21.19 -3.65 -5.80
CA TRP A 104 21.37 -2.25 -5.44
C TRP A 104 20.15 -1.43 -5.82
N ALA A 105 19.71 -0.59 -4.90
CA ALA A 105 18.67 0.41 -5.15
C ALA A 105 19.23 1.82 -4.90
N SER A 106 18.70 2.79 -5.64
CA SER A 106 18.92 4.22 -5.43
C SER A 106 17.73 4.77 -4.67
N VAL A 107 17.96 5.34 -3.49
CA VAL A 107 16.89 5.76 -2.59
C VAL A 107 17.12 7.19 -2.10
N SER A 108 16.07 8.01 -2.17
CA SER A 108 15.98 9.29 -1.48
C SER A 108 14.67 9.30 -0.69
N VAL A 109 14.76 9.47 0.63
CA VAL A 109 13.58 9.60 1.50
C VAL A 109 13.57 11.00 2.08
N ASN A 110 12.39 11.64 2.12
CA ASN A 110 12.20 12.98 2.65
C ASN A 110 13.15 14.01 2.01
N ARG A 111 13.33 13.92 0.69
CA ARG A 111 14.21 14.80 -0.10
C ARG A 111 15.66 14.82 0.37
N GLN A 112 16.11 13.76 1.06
CA GLN A 112 17.51 13.59 1.40
C GLN A 112 18.34 13.28 0.15
N ARG A 113 19.66 13.39 0.26
CA ARG A 113 20.55 13.04 -0.86
C ARG A 113 20.33 11.58 -1.24
N MET A 114 20.16 11.34 -2.54
CA MET A 114 20.04 9.98 -3.08
C MET A 114 21.25 9.13 -2.68
N ALA A 115 20.97 7.97 -2.10
CA ALA A 115 21.95 7.01 -1.61
C ALA A 115 21.78 5.67 -2.34
N HIS A 116 22.88 5.00 -2.62
CA HIS A 116 22.85 3.62 -3.09
C HIS A 116 22.86 2.67 -1.90
N VAL A 117 21.81 1.87 -1.78
CA VAL A 117 21.58 0.96 -0.66
C VAL A 117 21.35 -0.46 -1.17
N PRO A 118 21.80 -1.49 -0.45
CA PRO A 118 21.52 -2.86 -0.83
C PRO A 118 20.07 -3.20 -0.46
N MET A 119 19.36 -3.83 -1.39
CA MET A 119 18.16 -4.61 -1.09
C MET A 119 18.56 -6.07 -0.89
N VAL A 120 17.93 -6.74 0.06
CA VAL A 120 18.23 -8.15 0.38
C VAL A 120 17.09 -9.03 -0.12
N CYS A 121 17.45 -10.13 -0.80
CA CYS A 121 16.51 -11.15 -1.22
C CYS A 121 15.98 -11.91 0.00
N ASP A 122 14.66 -12.12 0.05
CA ASP A 122 14.03 -12.89 1.11
C ASP A 122 14.55 -14.34 1.17
N SER A 123 14.27 -15.02 2.29
CA SER A 123 14.73 -16.40 2.52
C SER A 123 14.09 -17.42 1.57
N VAL A 124 12.98 -17.07 0.93
CA VAL A 124 12.21 -17.93 0.02
C VAL A 124 12.64 -17.74 -1.44
N GLY A 125 13.44 -16.72 -1.72
CA GLY A 125 13.95 -16.39 -3.05
C GLY A 125 12.93 -15.74 -3.98
N GLN A 126 11.95 -15.00 -3.45
CA GLN A 126 10.84 -14.45 -4.27
C GLN A 126 10.87 -12.94 -4.43
N SER A 127 11.44 -12.21 -3.48
CA SER A 127 11.43 -10.76 -3.51
C SER A 127 12.69 -10.14 -2.90
N TYR A 128 13.04 -8.95 -3.38
CA TYR A 128 13.99 -8.06 -2.71
C TYR A 128 13.22 -7.04 -1.87
N PHE A 129 13.74 -6.71 -0.69
CA PHE A 129 13.15 -5.67 0.14
C PHE A 129 14.16 -4.60 0.56
N TYR A 130 13.67 -3.38 0.68
CA TYR A 130 14.31 -2.25 1.34
C TYR A 130 13.37 -1.71 2.42
N ARG A 131 13.92 -1.33 3.57
CA ARG A 131 13.17 -0.77 4.69
C ARG A 131 13.73 0.57 5.12
N TYR A 132 12.85 1.54 5.32
CA TYR A 132 13.14 2.80 5.96
C TYR A 132 12.26 3.00 7.19
N ILE A 133 12.84 3.52 8.28
CA ILE A 133 12.12 3.86 9.51
C ILE A 133 12.42 5.31 9.88
N GLY A 134 11.37 6.12 10.05
CA GLY A 134 11.52 7.56 10.34
C GLY A 134 10.32 8.17 11.06
N LYS A 135 10.54 9.30 11.75
CA LYS A 135 9.46 9.99 12.49
C LYS A 135 8.44 10.69 11.57
N HIS A 136 8.88 11.04 10.37
CA HIS A 136 8.12 11.79 9.37
C HIS A 136 8.32 11.14 8.00
N LEU A 137 7.28 11.23 7.18
CA LEU A 137 7.25 10.79 5.80
C LEU A 137 6.73 11.93 4.94
N ASP A 138 7.59 12.44 4.06
CA ASP A 138 7.29 13.50 3.10
C ASP A 138 7.29 12.92 1.69
N SER A 139 8.41 12.29 1.28
CA SER A 139 8.56 11.72 -0.06
C SER A 139 9.45 10.49 -0.09
N LEU A 140 9.33 9.71 -1.15
CA LEU A 140 10.22 8.61 -1.49
C LEU A 140 10.53 8.68 -2.99
N GLU A 141 11.79 8.66 -3.36
CA GLU A 141 12.26 8.35 -4.71
C GLU A 141 13.03 7.03 -4.62
N PHE A 142 12.66 6.07 -5.46
CA PHE A 142 13.21 4.73 -5.39
C PHE A 142 13.47 4.19 -6.79
N GLY A 143 14.72 3.84 -7.07
CA GLY A 143 15.13 3.20 -8.31
C GLY A 143 15.78 1.84 -8.06
N VAL A 144 15.40 0.83 -8.83
CA VAL A 144 16.02 -0.50 -8.82
C VAL A 144 15.98 -1.06 -10.23
N ASP A 145 17.09 -1.64 -10.69
CA ASP A 145 17.27 -2.05 -12.09
C ASP A 145 16.94 -0.89 -13.06
N GLU A 146 15.97 -1.07 -13.96
CA GLU A 146 15.48 -0.06 -14.91
C GLU A 146 14.24 0.69 -14.41
N SER A 147 13.69 0.30 -13.27
CA SER A 147 12.47 0.86 -12.69
C SER A 147 12.78 2.04 -11.78
N PHE A 148 11.91 3.05 -11.83
CA PHE A 148 11.99 4.22 -10.96
C PHE A 148 10.59 4.68 -10.55
N ILE A 149 10.35 4.76 -9.25
CA ILE A 149 9.09 5.22 -8.68
C ILE A 149 9.31 6.46 -7.81
N THR A 150 8.26 7.25 -7.66
CA THR A 150 8.24 8.41 -6.77
C THR A 150 6.92 8.45 -6.02
N GLU A 151 7.01 8.73 -4.73
CA GLU A 151 5.89 8.88 -3.82
C GLU A 151 5.93 10.26 -3.16
N ASP A 152 4.78 10.91 -3.14
CA ASP A 152 4.50 12.06 -2.29
C ASP A 152 3.49 11.62 -1.24
N PHE A 153 3.95 11.51 0.02
CA PHE A 153 3.12 11.02 1.12
C PHE A 153 2.05 12.02 1.56
N ALA A 154 2.03 13.25 1.02
CA ALA A 154 0.89 14.15 1.16
C ALA A 154 -0.38 13.59 0.47
N HIS A 155 -0.22 12.74 -0.54
CA HIS A 155 -1.33 12.08 -1.25
C HIS A 155 -1.69 10.72 -0.65
N TRP A 156 -1.04 10.33 0.45
CA TRP A 156 -1.32 9.10 1.17
C TRP A 156 -2.11 9.42 2.45
N PRO A 157 -3.05 8.55 2.88
CA PRO A 157 -3.76 8.69 4.14
C PRO A 157 -2.88 8.28 5.34
N ILE A 158 -1.65 8.79 5.44
CA ILE A 158 -0.69 8.42 6.51
C ILE A 158 -1.17 8.82 7.91
N ALA A 159 -2.06 9.81 7.99
CA ALA A 159 -2.70 10.22 9.24
C ALA A 159 -3.57 9.09 9.82
N ASP A 160 -4.22 8.29 8.97
CA ASP A 160 -5.08 7.19 9.39
C ASP A 160 -4.28 6.13 10.13
N ILE A 161 -3.05 5.85 9.68
CA ILE A 161 -2.14 4.91 10.36
C ILE A 161 -1.80 5.41 11.76
N LYS A 162 -1.48 6.71 11.93
CA LYS A 162 -1.18 7.27 13.26
C LYS A 162 -2.40 7.25 14.19
N VAL A 163 -3.58 7.58 13.67
CA VAL A 163 -4.82 7.54 14.44
C VAL A 163 -5.14 6.10 14.87
N ASP A 164 -5.01 5.13 13.97
CA ASP A 164 -5.19 3.70 14.25
C ASP A 164 -4.23 3.23 15.34
N GLN A 165 -2.93 3.53 15.21
CA GLN A 165 -1.90 3.22 16.20
C GLN A 165 -2.22 3.82 17.57
N PHE A 166 -2.62 5.10 17.62
CA PHE A 166 -2.97 5.78 18.86
C PHE A 166 -4.18 5.15 19.54
N LYS A 167 -5.23 4.82 18.77
CA LYS A 167 -6.44 4.16 19.28
C LYS A 167 -6.13 2.76 19.81
N GLN A 168 -5.32 1.99 19.09
CA GLN A 168 -4.91 0.65 19.51
C GLN A 168 -4.09 0.67 20.82
N GLN A 169 -3.16 1.62 20.97
CA GLN A 169 -2.36 1.77 22.19
C GLN A 169 -3.16 2.25 23.40
N ASN A 170 -4.25 3.00 23.17
CA ASN A 170 -5.06 3.60 24.23
C ASN A 170 -6.47 3.00 24.28
N ALA A 171 -6.62 1.73 23.90
CA ALA A 171 -7.94 1.14 23.65
C ALA A 171 -8.92 1.29 24.82
N LYS A 172 -8.47 1.03 26.06
CA LYS A 172 -9.30 1.16 27.27
C LYS A 172 -9.87 2.58 27.46
N PHE A 173 -9.10 3.61 27.12
CA PHE A 173 -9.55 5.00 27.23
C PHE A 173 -10.70 5.30 26.26
N PHE A 174 -10.61 4.78 25.04
CA PHE A 174 -11.62 4.97 24.00
C PHE A 174 -12.87 4.13 24.24
N GLU A 175 -12.71 2.86 24.66
CA GLU A 175 -13.81 1.99 25.05
C GLU A 175 -14.66 2.58 26.18
N GLN A 176 -14.02 3.17 27.20
CA GLN A 176 -14.71 3.86 28.30
C GLN A 176 -15.53 5.08 27.86
N ARG A 177 -15.22 5.67 26.70
CA ARG A 177 -15.93 6.81 26.13
C ARG A 177 -16.97 6.41 25.09
N GLY A 178 -17.24 5.12 24.95
CA GLY A 178 -18.19 4.58 23.98
C GLY A 178 -17.69 4.57 22.54
N GLU A 179 -16.40 4.85 22.31
CA GLU A 179 -15.80 4.64 20.99
C GLU A 179 -15.54 3.15 20.79
N LYS A 180 -15.95 2.62 19.64
CA LYS A 180 -15.54 1.29 19.21
C LYS A 180 -14.08 1.32 18.79
N VAL A 181 -13.22 0.76 19.62
CA VAL A 181 -11.88 0.34 19.19
C VAL A 181 -12.07 -0.99 18.46
N GLU A 182 -11.90 -1.00 17.14
CA GLU A 182 -12.17 -2.21 16.34
C GLU A 182 -11.38 -3.43 16.86
N HIS A 183 -10.12 -3.21 17.28
CA HIS A 183 -9.23 -4.24 17.80
C HIS A 183 -8.28 -3.67 18.86
N GLN A 184 -8.14 -4.35 20.00
CA GLN A 184 -7.02 -4.10 20.91
C GLN A 184 -5.75 -4.69 20.29
N TRP A 185 -4.62 -3.99 20.46
CA TRP A 185 -3.32 -4.53 20.07
C TRP A 185 -3.04 -5.81 20.86
N LEU A 186 -3.17 -6.96 20.19
CA LEU A 186 -2.64 -8.24 20.67
C LEU A 186 -1.20 -8.33 20.17
N ARG A 187 -0.31 -7.61 20.83
CA ARG A 187 1.13 -7.75 20.60
C ARG A 187 1.77 -7.89 21.96
N ASP A 188 1.99 -9.15 22.34
CA ASP A 188 2.72 -9.58 23.53
C ASP A 188 4.07 -8.85 23.65
#